data_AF-A0A7W1YKQ8-F1
#
_entry.id   AF-A0A7W1YKQ8-F1
#
_cell.length_a   1.000
_cell.length_b   1.000
_cell.length_c   1.000
_cell.angle_alpha   90.00
_cell.angle_beta   90.00
_cell.angle_gamma   90.00
#
_symmetry.space_group_name_H-M   'P 1'
#
loop_
_entity.id
_entity.type
_entity.pdbx_description
1 polymer ?
#
loop_
_entity_poly.entity_id
_entity_poly.type
_entity_poly.pdbx_seq_one_letter_code
_entity_poly.pdbx_strand_id
1 'polypeptide(L)'
;MLARLLGSAFWIPAYIALIAGFVLPGDFSALKPLVPVLLGGILFCSSLKVSLGQVRAAFLEPGALPRLSALIVLKLLLLPLIPYAATLALAPEWAPGMLLVGMMPGGLSSLAFADLYGGERGLALLLLLGGSLICPLTAPAMLHLFGIGQHVPGQPSEAALFALQALYIVLLLGTPFTLAQVIRGVAPRLVERNLHRLSPAAIACLCPLITLSIACNRQA
;
A
#
# COMPACT_ATOMS: atom_id res chain seq x y z
N MET A 1 5.24 27.53 -5.78
CA MET A 1 5.45 26.78 -7.04
C MET A 1 5.72 25.29 -6.80
N LEU A 2 6.72 24.91 -5.99
CA LEU A 2 7.00 23.50 -5.62
C LEU A 2 5.77 22.75 -5.07
N ALA A 3 5.02 23.35 -4.12
CA ALA A 3 3.85 22.70 -3.52
C ALA A 3 2.69 22.41 -4.50
N ARG A 4 2.61 23.13 -5.62
CA ARG A 4 1.59 22.91 -6.66
C ARG A 4 2.01 21.78 -7.61
N LEU A 5 3.31 21.69 -7.94
CA LEU A 5 3.91 20.57 -8.69
C LEU A 5 3.85 19.26 -7.91
N LEU A 6 4.14 19.28 -6.60
CA LEU A 6 3.97 18.13 -5.71
C LEU A 6 2.49 17.85 -5.33
N GLY A 7 1.51 18.57 -5.88
CA GLY A 7 0.09 18.36 -5.60
C GLY A 7 -0.67 17.90 -6.85
N SER A 8 -0.84 18.79 -7.82
CA SER A 8 -1.59 18.53 -9.06
C SER A 8 -0.75 17.82 -10.13
N ALA A 9 0.59 17.82 -9.99
CA ALA A 9 1.52 17.26 -10.97
C ALA A 9 2.39 16.13 -10.40
N PHE A 10 1.91 15.36 -9.41
CA PHE A 10 2.69 14.27 -8.76
C PHE A 10 3.24 13.22 -9.75
N TRP A 11 2.58 13.09 -10.89
CA TRP A 11 2.88 12.17 -11.97
C TRP A 11 4.19 12.57 -12.66
N ILE A 12 4.48 13.87 -12.79
CA ILE A 12 5.73 14.38 -13.37
C ILE A 12 6.98 13.91 -12.59
N PRO A 13 7.13 14.20 -11.28
CA PRO A 13 8.29 13.74 -10.53
C PRO A 13 8.32 12.21 -10.35
N ALA A 14 7.17 11.53 -10.40
CA ALA A 14 7.14 10.06 -10.41
C ALA A 14 7.72 9.48 -11.71
N TYR A 15 7.36 10.02 -12.88
CA TYR A 15 7.95 9.62 -14.16
C TYR A 15 9.43 10.00 -14.26
N ILE A 16 9.83 11.16 -13.74
CA ILE A 16 11.25 11.54 -13.68
C ILE A 16 12.03 10.55 -12.80
N ALA A 17 11.50 10.19 -11.63
CA ALA A 17 12.10 9.18 -10.75
C ALA A 17 12.19 7.79 -11.41
N LEU A 18 11.15 7.41 -12.17
CA LEU A 18 11.14 6.18 -12.97
C LEU A 18 12.32 6.17 -13.95
N ILE A 19 12.44 7.21 -14.78
CA ILE A 19 13.52 7.34 -15.78
C ILE A 19 14.88 7.38 -15.10
N ALA A 20 15.02 8.14 -14.01
CA ALA A 20 16.25 8.24 -13.24
C ALA A 20 16.71 6.85 -12.73
N GLY A 21 15.77 6.02 -12.26
CA GLY A 21 16.05 4.66 -11.80
C GLY A 21 16.64 3.75 -12.89
N PHE A 22 16.27 3.96 -14.15
CA PHE A 22 16.84 3.22 -15.28
C PHE A 22 18.20 3.77 -15.75
N VAL A 23 18.44 5.08 -15.62
CA VAL A 23 19.64 5.74 -16.16
C VAL A 23 20.82 5.68 -15.18
N LEU A 24 20.56 5.64 -13.86
CA LEU A 24 21.59 5.63 -12.83
C LEU A 24 22.52 4.39 -12.95
N PRO A 25 23.83 4.56 -13.18
CA PRO A 25 24.79 3.48 -13.16
C PRO A 25 25.26 3.22 -11.71
N GLY A 26 25.10 1.99 -11.22
CA GLY A 26 25.56 1.58 -9.89
C GLY A 26 24.83 0.35 -9.35
N ASP A 27 25.44 -0.34 -8.39
CA ASP A 27 24.78 -1.40 -7.62
C ASP A 27 24.19 -0.79 -6.34
N PHE A 28 22.85 -0.67 -6.32
CA PHE A 28 22.11 -0.07 -5.22
C PHE A 28 21.68 -1.09 -4.17
N SER A 29 22.22 -2.31 -4.21
CA SER A 29 21.85 -3.39 -3.28
C SER A 29 22.03 -3.04 -1.80
N ALA A 30 22.98 -2.16 -1.45
CA ALA A 30 23.18 -1.67 -0.09
C ALA A 30 22.03 -0.81 0.45
N LEU A 31 21.21 -0.23 -0.43
CA LEU A 31 20.10 0.63 -0.06
C LEU A 31 18.75 -0.11 0.02
N LYS A 32 18.70 -1.41 -0.26
CA LYS A 32 17.50 -2.25 -0.06
C LYS A 32 16.81 -2.06 1.30
N PRO A 33 17.53 -1.88 2.44
CA PRO A 33 16.90 -1.63 3.74
C PRO A 33 16.15 -0.30 3.83
N LEU A 34 16.42 0.64 2.92
CA LEU A 34 15.79 1.96 2.89
C LEU A 34 14.38 1.92 2.28
N VAL A 35 14.09 0.93 1.42
CA VAL A 35 12.77 0.73 0.78
C VAL A 35 11.63 0.67 1.83
N PRO A 36 11.68 -0.21 2.84
CA PRO A 36 10.61 -0.27 3.84
C PRO A 36 10.53 0.99 4.71
N VAL A 37 11.64 1.70 4.93
CA VAL A 37 11.65 2.97 5.67
C VAL A 37 10.92 4.06 4.88
N LEU A 38 11.21 4.17 3.58
CA LEU A 38 10.54 5.10 2.67
C LEU A 38 9.05 4.77 2.54
N LEU A 39 8.71 3.48 2.42
CA LEU A 39 7.33 3.01 2.43
C LEU A 39 6.62 3.38 3.73
N GLY A 40 7.27 3.17 4.87
CA GLY A 40 6.77 3.57 6.19
C GLY A 40 6.51 5.07 6.27
N GLY A 41 7.37 5.91 5.68
CA GLY A 41 7.16 7.36 5.58
C GLY A 41 5.92 7.73 4.75
N ILE A 42 5.70 7.05 3.62
CA ILE A 42 4.50 7.24 2.77
C ILE A 42 3.24 6.83 3.53
N LEU A 43 3.26 5.66 4.17
CA LEU A 43 2.15 5.14 4.96
C LEU A 43 1.84 6.04 6.14
N PHE A 44 2.85 6.50 6.87
CA PHE A 44 2.71 7.44 7.97
C PHE A 44 2.03 8.75 7.51
N CYS A 45 2.53 9.36 6.44
CA CYS A 45 1.95 10.59 5.88
C CYS A 45 0.52 10.39 5.36
N SER A 46 0.22 9.21 4.80
CA SER A 46 -1.14 8.84 4.39
C SER A 46 -2.06 8.65 5.60
N SER A 47 -1.69 7.81 6.55
CA SER A 47 -2.50 7.48 7.72
C SER A 47 -2.83 8.71 8.57
N LEU A 48 -1.95 9.71 8.65
CA LEU A 48 -2.24 10.99 9.29
C LEU A 48 -3.39 11.77 8.64
N LYS A 49 -3.71 11.53 7.37
CA LYS A 49 -4.85 12.17 6.69
C LYS A 49 -6.18 11.48 7.02
N VAL A 50 -6.14 10.23 7.48
CA VAL A 50 -7.32 9.41 7.73
C VAL A 50 -7.92 9.70 9.10
N SER A 51 -9.24 9.97 9.12
CA SER A 51 -10.03 10.32 10.30
C SER A 51 -10.70 9.14 10.99
N LEU A 52 -10.25 8.76 12.20
CA LEU A 52 -10.94 7.73 13.01
C LEU A 52 -12.39 8.11 13.34
N GLY A 53 -12.68 9.40 13.46
CA GLY A 53 -14.05 9.88 13.63
C GLY A 53 -14.93 9.60 12.41
N GLN A 54 -14.40 9.81 11.19
CA GLN A 54 -15.13 9.50 9.95
C GLN A 54 -15.32 7.98 9.77
N VAL A 55 -14.33 7.19 10.19
CA VAL A 55 -14.40 5.72 10.16
C VAL A 55 -15.50 5.22 11.09
N ARG A 56 -15.56 5.74 12.32
CA ARG A 56 -16.60 5.37 13.27
C ARG A 56 -17.98 5.78 12.78
N ALA A 57 -18.13 6.97 12.22
CA ALA A 57 -19.39 7.43 11.64
C ALA A 57 -19.84 6.53 10.48
N ALA A 58 -18.95 6.20 9.56
CA ALA A 58 -19.24 5.28 8.46
C ALA A 58 -19.59 3.87 8.94
N PHE A 59 -18.98 3.40 10.03
CA PHE A 59 -19.28 2.08 10.60
C PHE A 59 -20.65 2.01 11.26
N LEU A 60 -21.16 3.14 11.74
CA LEU A 60 -22.49 3.26 12.34
C LEU A 60 -23.61 3.36 11.30
N GLU A 61 -23.29 3.50 10.01
CA GLU A 61 -24.30 3.54 8.95
C GLU A 61 -24.99 2.18 8.79
N PRO A 62 -26.34 2.16 8.77
CA PRO A 62 -27.09 0.92 8.63
C PRO A 62 -26.80 0.27 7.27
N GLY A 63 -26.34 -0.98 7.30
CA GLY A 63 -25.98 -1.73 6.08
C GLY A 63 -24.54 -1.51 5.58
N ALA A 64 -23.72 -0.72 6.28
CA ALA A 64 -22.31 -0.54 5.92
C ALA A 64 -21.52 -1.86 6.04
N LEU A 65 -21.77 -2.65 7.09
CA LEU A 65 -21.05 -3.90 7.36
C LEU A 65 -21.17 -4.96 6.25
N PRO A 66 -22.38 -5.33 5.77
CA PRO A 66 -22.52 -6.30 4.68
C PRO A 66 -21.99 -5.78 3.33
N ARG A 67 -22.11 -4.47 3.05
CA ARG A 67 -21.53 -3.87 1.84
C ARG A 67 -20.01 -3.91 1.89
N LEU A 68 -19.43 -3.57 3.04
CA LEU A 68 -18.00 -3.58 3.28
C LEU A 68 -17.41 -4.98 3.13
N SER A 69 -18.02 -6.00 3.74
CA SER A 69 -17.53 -7.37 3.63
C SER A 69 -17.53 -7.86 2.19
N ALA A 70 -18.61 -7.61 1.44
CA ALA A 70 -18.69 -7.94 0.02
C ALA A 70 -17.60 -7.24 -0.80
N LEU A 71 -17.37 -5.94 -0.57
CA LEU A 71 -16.33 -5.17 -1.26
C LEU A 71 -14.91 -5.63 -0.90
N ILE A 72 -14.66 -6.00 0.36
CA ILE A 72 -13.37 -6.54 0.80
C ILE A 72 -13.11 -7.88 0.11
N VAL A 73 -14.09 -8.78 0.08
CA VAL A 73 -13.95 -10.08 -0.60
C VAL A 73 -13.72 -9.87 -2.10
N LEU A 74 -14.50 -8.99 -2.72
CA LEU A 74 -14.34 -8.67 -4.13
C LEU A 74 -12.95 -8.11 -4.43
N LYS A 75 -12.45 -7.18 -3.60
CA LYS A 75 -11.19 -6.48 -3.84
C LYS A 75 -9.95 -7.29 -3.48
N LEU A 76 -9.99 -8.06 -2.38
CA LEU A 76 -8.82 -8.81 -1.90
C LEU A 76 -8.76 -10.23 -2.46
N LEU A 77 -9.88 -10.82 -2.89
CA LEU A 77 -9.89 -12.19 -3.43
C LEU A 77 -10.17 -12.23 -4.93
N LEU A 78 -11.24 -11.59 -5.42
CA LEU A 78 -11.61 -11.73 -6.84
C LEU A 78 -10.78 -10.85 -7.77
N LEU A 79 -10.62 -9.58 -7.42
CA LEU A 79 -9.93 -8.60 -8.26
C LEU A 79 -8.47 -8.96 -8.58
N PRO A 80 -7.63 -9.46 -7.63
CA PRO A 80 -6.24 -9.81 -7.95
C PRO A 80 -6.10 -11.03 -8.88
N LEU A 81 -7.13 -11.87 -9.01
CA LEU A 81 -7.08 -13.05 -9.88
C LEU A 81 -7.11 -12.69 -11.36
N ILE A 82 -7.79 -11.60 -11.73
CA ILE A 82 -7.90 -11.15 -13.11
C ILE A 82 -6.52 -10.80 -13.69
N PRO A 83 -5.73 -9.87 -13.09
CA PRO A 83 -4.42 -9.56 -13.60
C PRO A 83 -3.46 -10.74 -13.42
N TYR A 84 -3.57 -11.53 -12.34
CA TYR A 84 -2.77 -12.74 -12.16
C TYR A 84 -2.93 -13.72 -13.33
N ALA A 85 -4.17 -14.05 -13.70
CA ALA A 85 -4.47 -14.95 -14.82
C ALA A 85 -3.99 -14.38 -16.16
N ALA A 86 -4.15 -13.06 -16.37
CA ALA A 86 -3.65 -12.39 -17.57
C ALA A 86 -2.11 -12.44 -17.66
N THR A 87 -1.40 -12.17 -16.56
CA THR A 87 0.06 -12.30 -16.52
C THR A 87 0.54 -13.74 -16.59
N LEU A 88 -0.21 -14.70 -16.07
CA LEU A 88 0.15 -16.12 -16.15
C LEU A 88 0.21 -16.61 -17.61
N ALA A 89 -0.69 -16.09 -18.46
CA ALA A 89 -0.72 -16.41 -19.88
C ALA A 89 0.40 -15.73 -20.69
N LEU A 90 0.86 -14.55 -20.28
CA LEU A 90 1.82 -13.74 -21.03
C LEU A 90 3.26 -13.91 -20.53
N ALA A 91 3.46 -13.88 -19.22
CA ALA A 91 4.76 -13.85 -18.55
C ALA A 91 4.65 -14.48 -17.14
N PRO A 92 4.71 -15.82 -17.03
CA PRO A 92 4.44 -16.54 -15.78
C PRO A 92 5.39 -16.19 -14.64
N GLU A 93 6.63 -15.78 -14.97
CA GLU A 93 7.63 -15.31 -14.01
C GLU A 93 7.22 -14.01 -13.27
N TRP A 94 6.37 -13.17 -13.86
CA TRP A 94 5.88 -11.91 -13.26
C TRP A 94 4.55 -12.07 -12.53
N ALA A 95 3.84 -13.19 -12.76
CA ALA A 95 2.51 -13.43 -12.20
C ALA A 95 2.47 -13.36 -10.66
N PRO A 96 3.45 -13.91 -9.91
CA PRO A 96 3.58 -13.70 -8.47
C PRO A 96 3.58 -12.24 -8.03
N GLY A 97 4.36 -11.41 -8.72
CA GLY A 97 4.45 -9.98 -8.42
C GLY A 97 3.13 -9.26 -8.71
N MET A 98 2.44 -9.64 -9.79
CA MET A 98 1.15 -9.06 -10.13
C MET A 98 0.05 -9.44 -9.14
N LEU A 99 0.06 -10.69 -8.66
CA LEU A 99 -0.82 -11.12 -7.58
C LEU A 99 -0.58 -10.29 -6.31
N LEU A 100 0.69 -10.15 -5.88
CA LEU A 100 1.07 -9.33 -4.73
C LEU A 100 0.56 -7.89 -4.85
N VAL A 101 0.77 -7.25 -6.00
CA VAL A 101 0.30 -5.87 -6.26
C VAL A 101 -1.22 -5.79 -6.17
N GLY A 102 -1.95 -6.76 -6.73
CA GLY A 102 -3.40 -6.79 -6.69
C GLY A 102 -3.99 -6.98 -5.29
N MET A 103 -3.24 -7.63 -4.40
CA MET A 103 -3.65 -7.87 -3.01
C MET A 103 -3.41 -6.69 -2.08
N MET A 104 -2.56 -5.74 -2.47
CA MET A 104 -2.29 -4.57 -1.66
C MET A 104 -3.56 -3.72 -1.50
N PRO A 105 -3.80 -3.14 -0.30
CA PRO A 105 -4.94 -2.28 -0.09
C PRO A 105 -4.86 -1.04 -0.99
N GLY A 106 -6.00 -0.40 -1.21
CA GLY A 106 -6.05 0.81 -2.03
C GLY A 106 -5.18 1.95 -1.47
N GLY A 107 -4.85 2.93 -2.31
CA GLY A 107 -4.25 4.18 -1.85
C GLY A 107 -5.30 5.19 -1.42
N LEU A 108 -4.90 6.24 -0.70
CA LEU A 108 -5.80 7.36 -0.37
C LEU A 108 -6.34 8.10 -1.59
N SER A 109 -5.64 8.03 -2.72
CA SER A 109 -6.12 8.55 -4.00
C SER A 109 -7.46 7.95 -4.40
N SER A 110 -7.72 6.68 -4.04
CA SER A 110 -8.99 6.02 -4.31
C SER A 110 -10.18 6.69 -3.60
N LEU A 111 -9.97 7.39 -2.48
CA LEU A 111 -11.03 8.14 -1.80
C LEU A 111 -11.45 9.38 -2.61
N ALA A 112 -10.48 10.07 -3.20
CA ALA A 112 -10.73 11.21 -4.06
C ALA A 112 -11.42 10.78 -5.36
N PHE A 113 -11.03 9.63 -5.94
CA PHE A 113 -11.74 9.08 -7.09
C PHE A 113 -13.16 8.65 -6.75
N ALA A 114 -13.37 7.95 -5.64
CA ALA A 114 -14.72 7.59 -5.20
C ALA A 114 -15.61 8.83 -5.06
N ASP A 115 -15.08 9.90 -4.48
CA ASP A 115 -15.78 11.18 -4.35
C ASP A 115 -16.13 11.83 -5.70
N LEU A 116 -15.17 11.88 -6.64
CA LEU A 116 -15.38 12.45 -7.97
C LEU A 116 -16.48 11.73 -8.77
N TYR A 117 -16.61 10.42 -8.60
CA TYR A 117 -17.63 9.61 -9.28
C TYR A 117 -18.94 9.48 -8.49
N GLY A 118 -19.13 10.27 -7.42
CA GLY A 118 -20.35 10.28 -6.61
C GLY A 118 -20.52 9.08 -5.67
N GLY A 119 -19.43 8.36 -5.38
CA GLY A 119 -19.40 7.26 -4.43
C GLY A 119 -19.38 7.72 -2.97
N GLU A 120 -19.86 6.87 -2.08
CA GLU A 120 -19.90 7.13 -0.63
C GLU A 120 -18.47 7.16 -0.04
N ARG A 121 -17.99 8.35 0.34
CA ARG A 121 -16.66 8.55 0.94
C ARG A 121 -16.46 7.70 2.21
N GLY A 122 -17.52 7.53 3.01
CA GLY A 122 -17.51 6.73 4.23
C GLY A 122 -17.19 5.26 3.95
N LEU A 123 -17.92 4.64 3.02
CA LEU A 123 -17.66 3.26 2.59
C LEU A 123 -16.27 3.11 1.95
N ALA A 124 -15.84 4.07 1.12
CA ALA A 124 -14.51 4.02 0.52
C ALA A 124 -13.41 4.06 1.59
N LEU A 125 -13.60 4.85 2.65
CA LEU A 125 -12.68 4.93 3.78
C LEU A 125 -12.68 3.65 4.62
N LEU A 126 -13.86 3.07 4.87
CA LEU A 126 -14.00 1.78 5.54
C LEU A 126 -13.31 0.67 4.74
N LEU A 127 -13.50 0.63 3.42
CA LEU A 127 -12.87 -0.35 2.54
C LEU A 127 -11.35 -0.21 2.56
N LEU A 128 -10.83 1.02 2.54
CA LEU A 128 -9.41 1.31 2.62
C LEU A 128 -8.80 0.77 3.93
N LEU A 129 -9.39 1.12 5.08
CA LEU A 129 -8.87 0.72 6.38
C LEU A 129 -9.11 -0.75 6.69
N GLY A 130 -10.32 -1.25 6.42
CA GLY A 130 -10.66 -2.66 6.60
C GLY A 130 -9.80 -3.55 5.72
N GLY A 131 -9.59 -3.16 4.45
CA GLY A 131 -8.67 -3.85 3.55
C GLY A 131 -7.22 -3.79 4.03
N SER A 132 -6.76 -2.65 4.55
CA SER A 132 -5.39 -2.54 5.10
C SER A 132 -5.17 -3.40 6.35
N LEU A 133 -6.20 -3.58 7.17
CA LEU A 133 -6.14 -4.43 8.36
C LEU A 133 -6.16 -5.92 8.02
N ILE A 134 -6.91 -6.30 6.98
CA ILE A 134 -7.07 -7.70 6.53
C ILE A 134 -5.96 -8.12 5.55
N CYS A 135 -5.38 -7.18 4.81
CA CYS A 135 -4.28 -7.41 3.86
C CYS A 135 -3.12 -8.25 4.43
N PRO A 136 -2.54 -7.95 5.60
CA PRO A 136 -1.40 -8.72 6.10
C PRO A 136 -1.70 -10.20 6.38
N LEU A 137 -2.97 -10.56 6.59
CA LEU A 137 -3.40 -11.94 6.78
C LEU A 137 -3.75 -12.61 5.44
N THR A 138 -4.43 -11.86 4.57
CA THR A 138 -4.87 -12.37 3.27
C THR A 138 -3.74 -12.52 2.26
N ALA A 139 -2.80 -11.56 2.20
CA ALA A 139 -1.62 -11.59 1.34
C ALA A 139 -0.85 -12.92 1.40
N PRO A 140 -0.34 -13.36 2.57
CA PRO A 140 0.35 -14.63 2.66
C PRO A 140 -0.59 -15.82 2.42
N ALA A 141 -1.89 -15.72 2.76
CA ALA A 141 -2.86 -16.81 2.56
C ALA A 141 -3.09 -17.15 1.09
N MET A 142 -3.22 -16.14 0.22
CA MET A 142 -3.36 -16.42 -1.22
C MET A 142 -2.05 -16.84 -1.86
N LEU A 143 -0.90 -16.28 -1.45
CA LEU A 143 0.39 -16.77 -1.94
C LEU A 143 0.57 -18.27 -1.68
N HIS A 144 0.19 -18.70 -0.47
CA HIS A 144 0.19 -20.12 -0.12
C HIS A 144 -0.79 -20.94 -0.97
N LEU A 145 -2.01 -20.42 -1.20
CA LEU A 145 -3.01 -21.09 -2.04
C LEU A 145 -2.55 -21.29 -3.49
N PHE A 146 -1.83 -20.31 -4.05
CA PHE A 146 -1.32 -20.33 -5.41
C PHE A 146 0.06 -20.98 -5.56
N GLY A 147 0.62 -21.51 -4.47
CA GLY A 147 1.94 -22.17 -4.52
C GLY A 147 3.12 -21.22 -4.69
N ILE A 148 2.89 -19.91 -4.55
CA ILE A 148 3.88 -18.87 -4.78
C ILE A 148 4.75 -18.76 -3.54
N GLY A 149 6.00 -19.23 -3.62
CA GLY A 149 6.95 -19.27 -2.50
C GLY A 149 7.18 -20.67 -1.91
N GLN A 150 6.56 -21.72 -2.45
CA GLN A 150 6.75 -23.12 -2.00
C GLN A 150 8.10 -23.73 -2.43
N HIS A 151 8.93 -22.97 -3.14
CA HIS A 151 10.24 -23.42 -3.63
C HIS A 151 11.43 -22.94 -2.76
N VAL A 152 11.22 -22.51 -1.52
CA VAL A 152 12.34 -22.21 -0.63
C VAL A 152 12.87 -23.52 -0.02
N PRO A 153 14.03 -24.04 -0.43
CA PRO A 153 14.52 -25.32 0.05
C PRO A 153 15.05 -25.14 1.48
N GLY A 154 14.46 -25.85 2.45
CA GLY A 154 15.16 -26.25 3.69
C GLY A 154 14.90 -25.51 5.01
N GLN A 155 13.71 -25.02 5.35
CA GLN A 155 13.40 -24.58 6.75
C GLN A 155 11.94 -24.91 7.19
N PRO A 156 11.52 -24.60 8.44
CA PRO A 156 10.63 -25.41 9.29
C PRO A 156 9.17 -25.42 8.79
N SER A 157 8.26 -26.11 9.49
CA SER A 157 6.85 -26.29 9.06
C SER A 157 6.25 -25.07 8.35
N GLU A 158 5.57 -25.30 7.22
CA GLU A 158 5.06 -24.25 6.29
C GLU A 158 4.31 -23.11 7.00
N ALA A 159 3.62 -23.44 8.10
CA ALA A 159 2.91 -22.50 8.95
C ALA A 159 3.80 -21.48 9.71
N ALA A 160 5.05 -21.82 10.06
CA ALA A 160 5.96 -20.95 10.80
C ALA A 160 6.56 -19.85 9.92
N LEU A 161 6.90 -20.17 8.66
CA LEU A 161 7.37 -19.18 7.68
C LEU A 161 6.23 -18.22 7.29
N PHE A 162 5.03 -18.76 7.10
CA PHE A 162 3.82 -17.96 6.93
C PHE A 162 3.61 -16.97 8.08
N ALA A 163 3.71 -17.45 9.32
CA ALA A 163 3.53 -16.62 10.51
C ALA A 163 4.60 -15.53 10.59
N LEU A 164 5.86 -15.84 10.28
CA LEU A 164 6.96 -14.87 10.26
C LEU A 164 6.80 -13.80 9.18
N GLN A 165 6.41 -14.17 7.95
CA GLN A 165 6.18 -13.22 6.85
C GLN A 165 4.95 -12.34 7.12
N ALA A 166 3.85 -12.95 7.56
CA ALA A 166 2.67 -12.22 7.99
C ALA A 166 3.02 -11.23 9.09
N LEU A 167 3.74 -11.68 10.13
CA LEU A 167 4.19 -10.83 11.24
C LEU A 167 5.11 -9.71 10.76
N TYR A 168 6.03 -9.97 9.83
CA TYR A 168 6.90 -8.94 9.27
C TYR A 168 6.10 -7.87 8.52
N ILE A 169 5.15 -8.27 7.66
CA ILE A 169 4.28 -7.33 6.94
C ILE A 169 3.40 -6.55 7.93
N VAL A 170 2.81 -7.21 8.92
CA VAL A 170 2.04 -6.56 10.00
C VAL A 170 2.89 -5.55 10.74
N LEU A 171 4.14 -5.88 11.10
CA LEU A 171 5.01 -4.98 11.83
C LEU A 171 5.37 -3.78 10.94
N LEU A 172 5.74 -4.03 9.69
CA LEU A 172 6.20 -3.02 8.74
C LEU A 172 5.09 -2.04 8.34
N LEU A 173 3.86 -2.52 8.16
CA LEU A 173 2.69 -1.68 7.88
C LEU A 173 2.09 -1.08 9.17
N GLY A 174 2.03 -1.89 10.23
CA GLY A 174 1.38 -1.57 11.49
C GLY A 174 2.14 -0.55 12.33
N THR A 175 3.47 -0.60 12.39
CA THR A 175 4.28 0.40 13.13
C THR A 175 4.07 1.84 12.64
N PRO A 176 4.22 2.17 11.35
CA PRO A 176 3.98 3.54 10.88
C PRO A 176 2.51 3.93 10.97
N PHE A 177 1.59 2.98 10.76
CA PHE A 177 0.15 3.24 10.87
C PHE A 177 -0.27 3.59 12.30
N THR A 178 0.11 2.77 13.27
CA THR A 178 -0.20 2.98 14.70
C THR A 178 0.42 4.27 15.21
N LEU A 179 1.69 4.52 14.88
CA LEU A 179 2.38 5.76 15.24
C LEU A 179 1.66 7.00 14.67
N ALA A 180 1.22 6.93 13.40
CA ALA A 180 0.44 7.99 12.78
C ALA A 180 -0.90 8.23 13.51
N GLN A 181 -1.63 7.17 13.88
CA GLN A 181 -2.89 7.32 14.60
C GLN A 181 -2.71 7.86 16.02
N VAL A 182 -1.65 7.45 16.73
CA VAL A 182 -1.32 7.97 18.07
C VAL A 182 -1.02 9.46 18.02
N ILE A 183 -0.14 9.91 17.11
CA ILE A 183 0.21 11.33 16.97
C ILE A 183 -1.03 12.17 16.64
N ARG A 184 -1.93 11.63 15.82
CA ARG A 184 -3.17 12.30 15.47
C ARG A 184 -4.17 12.38 16.62
N GLY A 185 -4.20 11.36 17.49
CA GLY A 185 -5.00 11.38 18.72
C GLY A 185 -4.48 12.37 19.77
N VAL A 186 -3.15 12.46 19.91
CA VAL A 186 -2.50 13.35 20.90
C VAL A 186 -2.48 14.81 20.44
N ALA A 187 -2.28 15.08 19.14
CA ALA A 187 -2.15 16.44 18.62
C ALA A 187 -2.96 16.66 17.32
N PRO A 188 -4.30 16.52 17.33
CA PRO A 188 -5.14 16.64 16.13
C PRO A 188 -5.01 18.02 15.46
N ARG A 189 -4.91 19.10 16.25
CA ARG A 189 -4.77 20.48 15.75
C ARG A 189 -3.47 20.68 14.96
N LEU A 190 -2.39 19.99 15.30
CA LEU A 190 -1.11 20.08 14.58
C LEU A 190 -1.18 19.35 13.24
N VAL A 191 -1.86 18.20 13.20
CA VAL A 191 -2.09 17.43 11.98
C VAL A 191 -2.97 18.21 11.01
N GLU A 192 -4.08 18.76 11.47
CA GLU A 192 -5.01 19.55 10.65
C GLU A 192 -4.32 20.77 10.04
N ARG A 193 -3.48 21.47 10.83
CA ARG A 193 -2.68 22.61 10.35
C ARG A 193 -1.66 22.21 9.28
N ASN A 194 -1.13 20.99 9.35
CA ASN A 194 -0.07 20.50 8.46
C ASN A 194 -0.56 19.57 7.34
N LEU A 195 -1.87 19.35 7.19
CA LEU A 195 -2.46 18.48 6.15
C LEU A 195 -1.93 18.82 4.75
N HIS A 196 -1.82 20.12 4.43
CA HIS A 196 -1.27 20.60 3.16
C HIS A 196 0.18 20.16 2.92
N ARG A 197 0.98 19.97 3.97
CA ARG A 197 2.39 19.53 3.87
C ARG A 197 2.53 18.00 3.79
N LEU A 198 1.51 17.23 4.20
CA LEU A 198 1.57 15.76 4.19
C LEU A 198 1.53 15.15 2.78
N SER A 199 0.85 15.79 1.84
CA SER A 199 0.87 15.36 0.42
C SER A 199 2.24 15.47 -0.23
N PRO A 200 2.92 16.64 -0.21
CA PRO A 200 4.27 16.75 -0.76
C PRO A 200 5.28 15.90 0.01
N ALA A 201 5.13 15.72 1.33
CA ALA A 201 6.01 14.83 2.11
C ALA A 201 5.90 13.36 1.65
N ALA A 202 4.69 12.84 1.45
CA ALA A 202 4.49 11.49 0.93
C ALA A 202 5.13 11.31 -0.46
N ILE A 203 5.01 12.31 -1.33
CA ILE A 203 5.60 12.26 -2.68
C ILE A 203 7.13 12.33 -2.62
N ALA A 204 7.70 13.13 -1.71
CA ALA A 204 9.13 13.19 -1.47
C ALA A 204 9.71 11.84 -0.99
N CYS A 205 8.92 11.02 -0.28
CA CYS A 205 9.29 9.64 0.05
C CYS A 205 9.06 8.66 -1.12
N LEU A 206 8.02 8.88 -1.93
CA LEU A 206 7.68 8.04 -3.07
C LEU A 206 8.71 8.10 -4.20
N CYS A 207 9.20 9.28 -4.57
CA CYS A 207 10.18 9.44 -5.66
C CYS A 207 11.47 8.61 -5.44
N PRO A 208 12.18 8.71 -4.29
CA PRO A 208 13.34 7.87 -4.04
C PRO A 208 12.97 6.40 -3.94
N LEU A 209 11.78 6.05 -3.41
CA LEU A 209 11.30 4.65 -3.38
C LEU A 209 11.24 4.07 -4.79
N ILE A 210 10.59 4.75 -5.74
CA ILE A 210 10.46 4.31 -7.14
C ILE A 210 11.85 4.14 -7.77
N THR A 211 12.70 5.15 -7.62
CA THR A 211 14.06 5.16 -8.19
C THR A 211 14.85 3.95 -7.67
N LEU A 212 14.80 3.71 -6.36
CA LEU A 212 15.56 2.65 -5.71
C LEU A 212 15.03 1.26 -6.03
N SER A 213 13.70 1.10 -6.09
CA SER A 213 13.06 -0.16 -6.47
C SER A 213 13.45 -0.58 -7.89
N ILE A 214 13.49 0.35 -8.84
CA ILE A 214 13.88 0.07 -10.23
C ILE A 214 15.38 -0.22 -10.31
N ALA A 215 16.21 0.61 -9.67
CA ALA A 215 17.66 0.46 -9.72
C ALA A 215 18.12 -0.88 -9.11
N CYS A 216 17.48 -1.34 -8.02
CA CYS A 216 17.76 -2.63 -7.39
C CYS A 216 17.28 -3.85 -8.21
N ASN A 217 16.24 -3.70 -9.04
CA ASN A 217 15.65 -4.81 -9.79
C ASN A 217 16.10 -4.87 -11.26
N ARG A 218 16.99 -3.96 -11.68
CA ARG A 218 17.52 -3.89 -13.06
C ARG A 218 18.39 -5.09 -13.45
N GLN A 219 18.94 -5.81 -12.47
CA GLN A 219 19.86 -6.94 -12.67
C GLN A 219 19.20 -8.32 -12.46
N ALA A 220 17.89 -8.36 -12.21
CA ALA A 220 17.12 -9.59 -11.98
C ALA A 220 16.45 -10.08 -13.27
#